data_AF-A0A428X7T0-F1
#
_entry.id   AF-A0A428X7T0-F1
#
_cell.length_a   1.000
_cell.length_b   1.000
_cell.length_c   1.000
_cell.angle_alpha   90.00
_cell.angle_beta   90.00
_cell.angle_gamma   90.00
#
_symmetry.space_group_name_H-M   'P 1'
#
loop_
_entity.id
_entity.type
_entity.pdbx_description
1 polymer ?
#
loop_
_entity_poly.entity_id
_entity_poly.type
_entity_poly.pdbx_seq_one_letter_code
_entity_poly.pdbx_strand_id
1 'polypeptide(L)' 'MTDSVLFRNGTVLTMDDRHTLLPNADVLVIGQRIAEVGVGLTAPEGATVIDATGGILMPGM' A
#
# COMPACT_ATOMS: atom_id res chain seq x y z
N MET A 1 -18.11 9.08 5.45
CA MET A 1 -17.11 9.01 4.35
C MET A 1 -15.96 8.20 4.91
N THR A 2 -15.60 7.10 4.26
CA THR A 2 -14.49 6.26 4.73
C THR A 2 -13.23 6.78 4.05
N ASP A 3 -12.35 7.40 4.82
CA ASP A 3 -11.09 7.92 4.29
C ASP A 3 -10.29 6.78 3.67
N SER A 4 -9.73 7.02 2.49
CA SER A 4 -8.94 6.03 1.77
C SER A 4 -7.63 6.63 1.29
N VAL A 5 -6.56 5.84 1.40
CA VAL A 5 -5.21 6.23 1.03
C VAL A 5 -4.60 5.12 0.19
N LEU A 6 -4.10 5.47 -1.00
CA LEU A 6 -3.35 4.57 -1.86
C LEU A 6 -1.88 5.00 -1.86
N PHE A 7 -1.00 4.15 -1.34
CA PHE A 7 0.44 4.28 -1.55
C PHE A 7 0.80 3.57 -2.84
N ARG A 8 1.55 4.22 -3.74
CA ARG A 8 1.91 3.67 -5.05
C ARG A 8 3.41 3.53 -5.25
N ASN A 9 3.84 2.52 -6.01
CA ASN A 9 5.23 2.31 -6.44
C ASN A 9 6.25 2.14 -5.29
N GLY A 10 5.81 1.69 -4.11
CA GLY A 10 6.67 1.45 -2.96
C GLY A 10 7.35 0.08 -3.00
N THR A 11 8.44 -0.07 -2.25
CA THR A 11 8.94 -1.41 -1.89
C THR A 11 8.19 -1.90 -0.67
N VAL A 12 7.27 -2.84 -0.83
CA VAL A 12 6.39 -3.32 0.26
C VAL A 12 6.99 -4.56 0.91
N LEU A 13 7.25 -4.46 2.21
CA LEU A 13 7.61 -5.59 3.06
C LEU A 13 6.34 -6.09 3.73
N THR A 14 5.89 -7.30 3.38
CA THR A 14 4.65 -7.86 3.97
C THR A 14 4.89 -8.51 5.33
N MET A 15 6.12 -8.95 5.61
CA MET A 15 6.48 -9.75 6.79
C MET A 15 5.54 -10.95 7.01
N ASP A 16 5.02 -11.53 5.94
CA ASP A 16 4.33 -12.83 5.99
C ASP A 16 5.33 -13.96 6.33
N ASP A 17 4.84 -15.19 6.57
CA ASP A 17 5.69 -16.35 6.88
C ASP A 17 6.77 -16.65 5.82
N ARG A 18 6.65 -16.05 4.63
CA ARG A 18 7.55 -16.20 3.49
C ARG A 18 8.52 -15.03 3.33
N HIS A 19 8.42 -14.02 4.19
CA HIS A 19 9.17 -12.77 4.11
C HIS A 19 9.05 -12.11 2.71
N THR A 20 7.83 -12.09 2.16
CA THR A 20 7.58 -11.62 0.80
C THR A 20 7.88 -10.12 0.68
N LEU A 21 8.79 -9.81 -0.26
CA LEU A 21 9.17 -8.46 -0.67
C LEU A 21 8.57 -8.18 -2.04
N LEU A 22 7.77 -7.13 -2.14
CA LEU A 22 7.11 -6.70 -3.38
C LEU A 22 7.70 -5.37 -3.86
N PRO A 23 8.56 -5.37 -4.89
CA PRO A 23 9.08 -4.14 -5.47
C PRO A 23 8.03 -3.46 -6.35
N ASN A 24 7.99 -2.12 -6.33
CA ASN A 24 7.06 -1.29 -7.10
C ASN A 24 5.59 -1.70 -6.90
N ALA A 25 5.24 -1.98 -5.65
CA ALA A 25 3.90 -2.37 -5.24
C ALA A 25 3.15 -1.21 -4.59
N ASP A 26 1.84 -1.39 -4.53
CA ASP A 26 0.87 -0.45 -4.07
C ASP A 26 0.16 -1.03 -2.83
N VAL A 27 -0.21 -0.17 -1.89
CA VAL A 27 -0.97 -0.53 -0.68
C VAL A 27 -2.17 0.39 -0.58
N LEU A 28 -3.37 -0.20 -0.65
CA LEU A 28 -4.62 0.52 -0.45
C LEU A 28 -5.11 0.34 0.98
N VAL A 29 -5.28 1.46 1.68
CA VAL A 29 -5.86 1.52 3.02
C VAL A 29 -7.24 2.16 2.92
N ILE A 30 -8.25 1.52 3.52
CA ILE A 30 -9.61 2.05 3.63
C ILE A 30 -9.99 2.08 5.11
N GLY A 31 -10.18 3.29 5.64
CA GLY A 31 -10.41 3.53 7.06
C GLY A 31 -9.22 3.05 7.89
N GLN A 32 -9.42 1.96 8.64
CA GLN A 32 -8.41 1.40 9.56
C GLN A 32 -7.87 0.04 9.09
N ARG A 33 -8.10 -0.34 7.83
CA ARG A 33 -7.70 -1.65 7.30
C ARG A 33 -6.92 -1.51 6.00
N ILE A 34 -5.92 -2.35 5.83
CA ILE A 34 -5.32 -2.62 4.53
C ILE A 34 -6.38 -3.38 3.72
N ALA A 35 -6.91 -2.74 2.70
CA ALA A 35 -7.91 -3.32 1.82
C ALA A 35 -7.26 -4.22 0.77
N GLU A 36 -6.11 -3.80 0.21
CA GLU A 36 -5.42 -4.53 -0.84
C GLU A 36 -3.93 -4.18 -0.88
N VAL A 37 -3.11 -5.16 -1.26
CA VAL A 37 -1.68 -5.03 -1.53
C VAL A 37 -1.40 -5.71 -2.87
N GLY A 38 -0.78 -5.02 -3.81
CA GLY A 38 -0.58 -5.54 -5.16
C GLY A 38 0.12 -4.55 -6.08
N VAL A 39 0.15 -4.78 -7.38
CA VAL A 39 0.76 -3.86 -8.36
C VAL A 39 -0.34 -3.29 -9.24
N GLY A 40 -0.34 -1.97 -9.46
CA GLY A 40 -1.28 -1.32 -10.37
C GLY A 40 -2.68 -1.16 -9.78
N LEU A 41 -2.78 -0.97 -8.46
CA LEU A 41 -4.06 -0.81 -7.78
C LEU A 41 -4.77 0.47 -8.25
N THR A 42 -6.10 0.40 -8.31
CA THR A 42 -6.94 1.54 -8.66
C THR A 42 -7.38 2.27 -7.40
N ALA A 43 -7.13 3.57 -7.35
CA ALA A 43 -7.57 4.42 -6.26
C ALA A 43 -9.10 4.57 -6.30
N PRO A 44 -9.83 4.29 -5.21
CA PRO A 44 -11.26 4.59 -5.14
C PRO A 44 -11.50 6.11 -5.20
N GLU A 45 -12.72 6.52 -5.52
CA GLU A 45 -13.08 7.94 -5.65
C GLU A 45 -12.84 8.68 -4.33
N GLY A 46 -12.13 9.82 -4.41
CA GLY A 46 -11.77 10.62 -3.24
C GLY A 46 -10.60 10.07 -2.42
N ALA A 47 -9.95 8.99 -2.84
CA ALA A 47 -8.76 8.48 -2.17
C ALA A 47 -7.58 9.45 -2.31
N THR A 48 -6.81 9.60 -1.23
CA THR A 48 -5.52 10.29 -1.28
C THR A 48 -4.48 9.36 -1.89
N VAL A 49 -3.82 9.80 -2.96
CA VAL A 49 -2.76 9.02 -3.61
C VAL A 49 -1.41 9.57 -3.18
N ILE A 50 -0.53 8.69 -2.68
CA ILE A 50 0.82 9.00 -2.22
C ILE A 50 1.81 8.21 -3.08
N ASP A 51 2.71 8.91 -3.76
CA ASP A 51 3.82 8.28 -4.48
C ASP A 51 4.93 7.88 -3.49
N ALA A 52 5.17 6.59 -3.36
CA ALA A 52 6.17 5.98 -2.50
C ALA A 52 7.40 5.48 -3.27
N THR A 53 7.59 5.93 -4.52
CA THR A 53 8.76 5.58 -5.34
C THR A 53 10.07 5.82 -4.58
N GLY A 54 10.94 4.81 -4.54
CA GLY A 54 12.21 4.85 -3.80
C GLY A 54 12.08 4.71 -2.28
N GLY A 55 10.86 4.66 -1.76
CA GLY A 55 10.55 4.42 -0.35
C GLY A 55 10.31 2.94 -0.03
N ILE A 56 10.41 2.61 1.25
CA ILE A 56 10.09 1.29 1.80
C ILE A 56 8.81 1.41 2.63
N LEU A 57 7.78 0.64 2.28
CA LEU A 57 6.58 0.46 3.09
C LEU A 57 6.78 -0.76 3.98
N MET A 58 6.78 -0.54 5.30
CA MET A 58 6.95 -1.57 6.32
C MET A 58 5.73 -1.60 7.25
N PRO A 59 5.38 -2.76 7.81
CA PRO A 59 4.41 -2.83 8.90
C PRO A 59 4.90 -1.96 10.08
N GLY A 60 3.96 -1.35 10.80
CA GLY A 60 4.28 -0.71 12.07
C GLY A 60 4.88 -1.73 13.05
N MET A 61 5.82 -1.27 13.89
CA MET A 61 6.42 -2.09 14.95
C MET A 61 5.47 -2.31 16.13
#